data_AF-A0A0T6AR19-F1
#
_entry.id   AF-A0A0T6AR19-F1
#
_cell.length_a   1.000
_cell.length_b   1.000
_cell.length_c   1.000
_cell.angle_alpha   90.00
_cell.angle_beta   90.00
_cell.angle_gamma   90.00
#
_symmetry.space_group_name_H-M   'P 1'
#
loop_
_entity.id
_entity.type
_entity.pdbx_description
1 polymer ?
#
loop_
_entity_poly.entity_id
_entity_poly.type
_entity_poly.pdbx_seq_one_letter_code
_entity_poly.pdbx_strand_id
1 'polypeptide(L)'
;MKMVNTVELKNRTNALLRQVGRGEAVIVTRRGKPVAALTRLTDADLEEFVLRYTSRVAADGGATAPGQPEAPSKYRYMSVPAPFGTIFVAYGPNGPLMVSQANSPAAFEREAERVLGSGPVADPEPPADLRAEVMHAIRDHAPYRGPVDLSLVPPFERAVLQALRRIPPGQVRTYGEIARTLGKPSAARAVGTACARNPLPLLIPCHRVVRSDGKLGGYSLRGGVALKRQLLEAEGALALLPLGR
;
A
#
# COMPACT_ATOMS: atom_id res chain seq x y z
N MET A 1 51.24 -2.01 15.18
CA MET A 1 49.88 -2.18 14.61
C MET A 1 49.01 -2.84 15.68
N LYS A 2 48.21 -2.06 16.43
CA LYS A 2 47.41 -2.60 17.55
C LYS A 2 46.23 -3.40 17.00
N MET A 3 45.96 -4.56 17.60
CA MET A 3 44.91 -5.49 17.20
C MET A 3 43.54 -4.79 17.07
N VAL A 4 42.89 -4.99 15.92
CA VAL A 4 41.54 -4.48 15.67
C VAL A 4 40.53 -5.52 16.12
N ASN A 5 39.68 -5.15 17.08
CA ASN A 5 38.64 -6.02 17.62
C ASN A 5 37.64 -6.38 16.50
N THR A 6 37.43 -7.67 16.29
CA THR A 6 36.61 -8.22 15.20
C THR A 6 35.40 -8.94 15.76
N VAL A 7 34.19 -8.64 15.26
CA VAL A 7 32.93 -9.20 15.78
C VAL A 7 32.04 -9.76 14.66
N GLU A 8 31.39 -10.90 14.89
CA GLU A 8 30.46 -11.55 13.95
C GLU A 8 29.03 -10.98 14.06
N LEU A 9 28.38 -10.72 12.92
CA LEU A 9 27.02 -10.16 12.81
C LEU A 9 25.94 -11.10 13.41
N LYS A 10 25.68 -10.98 14.71
CA LYS A 10 24.51 -11.55 15.40
C LYS A 10 23.93 -10.51 16.34
N ASN A 11 22.65 -10.12 16.16
CA ASN A 11 21.80 -9.21 16.98
C ASN A 11 22.42 -8.61 18.27
N ARG A 12 23.47 -7.79 18.14
CA ARG A 12 24.22 -7.16 19.27
C ARG A 12 24.48 -5.67 19.03
N THR A 13 23.54 -4.99 18.38
CA THR A 13 23.64 -3.58 17.94
C THR A 13 24.05 -2.63 19.07
N ASN A 14 23.43 -2.76 20.26
CA ASN A 14 23.68 -1.84 21.38
C ASN A 14 25.03 -2.01 22.08
N ALA A 15 25.70 -3.15 21.93
CA ALA A 15 27.04 -3.37 22.49
C ALA A 15 28.12 -2.79 21.56
N LEU A 16 27.94 -2.96 20.24
CA LEU A 16 28.83 -2.44 19.21
C LEU A 16 28.83 -0.91 19.19
N LEU A 17 27.65 -0.28 19.30
CA LEU A 17 27.53 1.18 19.36
C LEU A 17 28.25 1.79 20.58
N ARG A 18 28.25 1.11 21.73
CA ARG A 18 28.97 1.56 22.93
C ARG A 18 30.49 1.48 22.77
N GLN A 19 31.01 0.47 22.08
CA GLN A 19 32.45 0.35 21.79
C GLN A 19 32.90 1.46 20.84
N VAL A 20 32.15 1.69 19.76
CA VAL A 20 32.43 2.77 18.80
C VAL A 20 32.35 4.15 19.45
N GLY A 21 31.39 4.37 20.37
CA GLY A 21 31.28 5.63 21.12
C GLY A 21 32.50 5.95 22.00
N ARG A 22 33.26 4.93 22.42
CA ARG A 22 34.54 5.09 23.15
C ARG A 22 35.74 5.36 22.23
N GLY A 23 35.54 5.48 20.92
CA GLY A 23 36.58 5.78 19.93
C GLY A 23 37.28 4.54 19.36
N GLU A 24 36.80 3.33 19.66
CA GLU A 24 37.39 2.10 19.13
C GLU A 24 36.79 1.75 17.75
N ALA A 25 37.63 1.48 16.77
CA ALA A 25 37.21 0.97 15.47
C ALA A 25 36.83 -0.52 15.58
N VAL A 26 35.66 -0.88 15.07
CA VAL A 26 35.15 -2.26 15.12
C VAL A 26 35.04 -2.82 13.71
N ILE A 27 35.71 -3.94 13.44
CA ILE A 27 35.55 -4.64 12.16
C ILE A 27 34.42 -5.66 12.29
N VAL A 28 33.43 -5.51 11.41
CA VAL A 28 32.29 -6.42 11.30
C VAL A 28 32.61 -7.50 10.29
N THR A 29 32.47 -8.76 10.70
CA THR A 29 32.70 -9.91 9.83
C THR A 29 31.42 -10.71 9.56
N ARG A 30 31.39 -11.37 8.40
CA ARG A 30 30.37 -12.36 8.01
C ARG A 30 31.08 -13.62 7.55
N ARG A 31 30.83 -14.75 8.23
CA ARG A 31 31.53 -16.04 7.99
C ARG A 31 33.06 -15.87 8.04
N GLY A 32 33.56 -15.15 9.04
CA GLY A 32 34.99 -14.89 9.24
C GLY A 32 35.64 -13.88 8.27
N LYS A 33 34.91 -13.36 7.27
CA LYS A 33 35.45 -12.35 6.34
C LYS A 33 35.02 -10.93 6.72
N PRO A 34 35.90 -9.92 6.70
CA PRO A 34 35.53 -8.52 6.93
C PRO A 34 34.51 -8.08 5.88
N VAL A 35 33.43 -7.46 6.33
CA VAL A 35 32.38 -6.93 5.45
C VAL A 35 32.08 -5.45 5.69
N ALA A 36 32.41 -4.93 6.87
CA ALA A 36 32.29 -3.51 7.18
C ALA A 36 33.22 -3.14 8.34
N ALA A 37 33.46 -1.85 8.53
CA ALA A 37 34.07 -1.30 9.73
C ALA A 37 33.15 -0.21 10.29
N LEU A 38 32.98 -0.19 11.61
CA LEU A 38 32.26 0.86 12.33
C LEU A 38 33.29 1.70 13.07
N THR A 39 33.34 2.98 12.74
CA THR A 39 34.21 3.97 13.38
C THR A 39 33.37 5.13 13.87
N ARG A 40 33.89 5.87 14.84
CA ARG A 40 33.27 7.11 15.27
C ARG A 40 33.51 8.15 14.17
N LEU A 41 32.44 8.78 13.71
CA LEU A 41 32.54 9.93 12.81
C LEU A 41 33.06 11.12 13.62
N THR A 42 34.04 11.84 13.08
CA THR A 42 34.40 13.16 13.60
C THR A 42 33.29 14.16 13.27
N ASP A 43 33.31 15.35 13.90
CA ASP A 43 32.32 16.39 13.58
C ASP A 43 32.40 16.81 12.10
N ALA A 44 33.60 16.83 11.52
CA ALA A 44 33.80 17.07 10.08
C ALA A 44 33.26 15.92 9.21
N ASP A 45 33.43 14.65 9.61
CA ASP A 45 32.83 13.51 8.90
C ASP A 45 31.30 13.49 9.03
N LEU A 46 30.78 13.96 10.18
CA LEU A 46 29.36 14.14 10.42
C LEU A 46 28.79 15.26 9.55
N GLU A 47 29.48 16.39 9.44
CA GLU A 47 29.12 17.45 8.51
C GLU A 47 29.19 16.99 7.06
N GLU A 48 30.26 16.30 6.63
CA GLU A 48 30.35 15.73 5.28
C GLU A 48 29.28 14.66 5.03
N PHE A 49 28.99 13.81 6.03
CA PHE A 49 27.94 12.80 5.94
C PHE A 49 26.56 13.43 5.86
N VAL A 50 26.26 14.43 6.68
CA VAL A 50 25.00 15.19 6.65
C VAL A 50 24.91 15.97 5.35
N LEU A 51 26.00 16.54 4.84
CA LEU A 51 26.05 17.20 3.53
C LEU A 51 25.83 16.20 2.40
N ARG A 52 26.46 15.02 2.41
CA ARG A 52 26.19 13.95 1.43
C ARG A 52 24.80 13.36 1.57
N TYR A 53 24.26 13.27 2.78
CA TYR A 53 22.93 12.73 3.04
C TYR A 53 21.87 13.73 2.66
N THR A 54 22.04 15.02 2.96
CA THR A 54 21.17 16.10 2.48
C THR A 54 21.31 16.29 0.98
N SER A 55 22.50 16.10 0.40
CA SER A 55 22.71 16.08 -1.05
C SER A 55 22.12 14.84 -1.71
N ARG A 56 22.10 13.68 -1.04
CA ARG A 56 21.40 12.47 -1.50
C ARG A 56 19.90 12.53 -1.27
N VAL A 57 19.42 13.19 -0.23
CA VAL A 57 17.99 13.48 -0.03
C VAL A 57 17.55 14.61 -0.97
N ALA A 58 18.46 15.45 -1.45
CA ALA A 58 18.25 16.41 -2.53
C ALA A 58 18.49 15.81 -3.94
N ALA A 59 19.18 14.67 -4.07
CA ALA A 59 19.38 13.95 -5.33
C ALA A 59 18.39 12.78 -5.53
N ASP A 60 17.93 12.16 -4.43
CA ASP A 60 16.83 11.19 -4.37
C ASP A 60 15.49 11.90 -4.02
N GLY A 61 15.55 13.18 -3.67
CA GLY A 61 14.44 14.13 -3.73
C GLY A 61 14.55 14.91 -5.02
N GLY A 62 14.11 14.30 -6.11
CA GLY A 62 14.19 14.86 -7.46
C GLY A 62 13.54 16.23 -7.57
N ALA A 63 14.34 17.29 -7.41
CA ALA A 63 14.26 18.40 -8.34
C ALA A 63 14.88 17.89 -9.64
N THR A 64 14.01 17.59 -10.60
CA THR A 64 14.39 17.32 -11.99
C THR A 64 15.31 18.45 -12.47
N ALA A 65 16.45 18.06 -13.06
CA ALA A 65 17.20 18.97 -13.91
C ALA A 65 16.24 19.60 -14.93
N PRO A 66 16.27 20.92 -15.17
CA PRO A 66 15.45 21.49 -16.21
C PRO A 66 15.99 20.99 -17.55
N GLY A 67 15.20 20.20 -18.28
CA GLY A 67 15.45 19.98 -19.70
C GLY A 67 15.55 18.54 -20.22
N GLN A 68 14.97 17.54 -19.55
CA GLN A 68 14.54 16.33 -20.27
C GLN A 68 13.07 16.07 -20.00
N PRO A 69 12.19 16.06 -21.02
CA PRO A 69 10.80 15.72 -20.81
C PRO A 69 10.74 14.26 -20.35
N GLU A 70 10.44 14.07 -19.06
CA GLU A 70 9.92 12.81 -18.55
C GLU A 70 8.79 12.39 -19.48
N ALA A 71 8.87 11.17 -20.03
CA ALA A 71 7.80 10.66 -20.88
C ALA A 71 6.46 10.84 -20.14
N PRO A 72 5.44 11.44 -20.76
CA PRO A 72 4.22 11.81 -20.07
C PRO A 72 3.66 10.59 -19.35
N SER A 73 3.45 10.73 -18.03
CA SER A 73 2.95 9.62 -17.23
C SER A 73 1.69 9.04 -17.88
N LYS A 74 1.72 7.72 -18.10
CA LYS A 74 0.56 6.99 -18.63
C LYS A 74 -0.60 6.91 -17.63
N TYR A 75 -0.37 7.33 -16.38
CA TYR A 75 -1.35 7.32 -15.32
C TYR A 75 -1.70 8.73 -14.90
N ARG A 76 -2.98 8.90 -14.61
CA ARG A 76 -3.55 10.13 -14.11
C ARG A 76 -4.22 9.86 -12.78
N TYR A 77 -4.47 10.89 -11.99
CA TYR A 77 -5.24 10.72 -10.76
C TYR A 77 -6.19 11.86 -10.47
N MET A 78 -7.25 11.52 -9.74
CA MET A 78 -8.18 12.46 -9.14
C MET A 78 -8.19 12.30 -7.62
N SER A 79 -8.64 13.33 -6.91
CA SER A 79 -8.91 13.26 -5.48
C SER A 79 -10.40 13.40 -5.21
N VAL A 80 -10.91 12.61 -4.27
CA VAL A 80 -12.31 12.56 -3.88
C VAL A 80 -12.41 12.78 -2.37
N PRO A 81 -12.96 13.92 -1.92
CA PRO A 81 -13.33 14.11 -0.53
C PRO A 81 -14.36 13.06 -0.07
N ALA A 82 -14.09 12.40 1.06
CA ALA A 82 -15.00 11.44 1.69
C ALA A 82 -15.06 11.67 3.22
N PRO A 83 -16.08 11.15 3.93
CA PRO A 83 -16.22 11.33 5.38
C PRO A 83 -15.02 10.82 6.21
N PHE A 84 -14.22 9.91 5.66
CA PHE A 84 -13.02 9.33 6.28
C PHE A 84 -11.71 9.85 5.66
N GLY A 85 -11.74 11.06 5.11
CA GLY A 85 -10.59 11.76 4.52
C GLY A 85 -10.56 11.72 3.00
N THR A 86 -9.55 12.36 2.42
CA THR A 86 -9.37 12.42 0.96
C THR A 86 -8.95 11.06 0.43
N ILE A 87 -9.62 10.63 -0.65
CA ILE A 87 -9.31 9.41 -1.39
C ILE A 87 -8.66 9.79 -2.71
N PHE A 88 -7.49 9.25 -2.97
CA PHE A 88 -6.81 9.39 -4.25
C PHE A 88 -7.10 8.17 -5.12
N VAL A 89 -7.43 8.41 -6.39
CA VAL A 89 -7.72 7.36 -7.36
C VAL A 89 -6.84 7.58 -8.57
N ALA A 90 -5.86 6.71 -8.78
CA ALA A 90 -5.12 6.64 -10.03
C ALA A 90 -5.89 5.80 -11.05
N TYR A 91 -5.80 6.21 -12.31
CA TYR A 91 -6.39 5.52 -13.45
C TYR A 91 -5.48 5.62 -14.67
N GLY A 92 -5.62 4.64 -15.55
CA GLY A 92 -5.02 4.65 -16.88
C GLY A 92 -6.09 4.48 -17.96
N PRO A 93 -5.69 4.12 -19.19
CA PRO A 93 -6.61 3.92 -20.31
C PRO A 93 -7.71 2.86 -20.05
N ASN A 94 -7.45 1.89 -19.15
CA ASN A 94 -8.37 0.79 -18.84
C ASN A 94 -9.23 1.04 -17.57
N GLY A 95 -9.16 2.24 -16.99
CA GLY A 95 -9.90 2.62 -15.78
C GLY A 95 -9.03 2.70 -14.51
N PRO A 96 -9.67 2.79 -13.33
CA PRO A 96 -8.98 2.85 -12.05
C PRO A 96 -8.11 1.62 -11.81
N LEU A 97 -6.90 1.85 -11.30
CA LEU A 97 -5.95 0.78 -10.97
C LEU A 97 -5.40 0.86 -9.54
N MET A 98 -5.58 2.00 -8.85
CA MET A 98 -5.13 2.17 -7.48
C MET A 98 -5.98 3.21 -6.73
N VAL A 99 -6.34 2.88 -5.50
CA VAL A 99 -7.00 3.75 -4.52
C VAL A 99 -6.13 3.84 -3.27
N SER A 100 -5.92 5.05 -2.75
CA SER A 100 -5.13 5.30 -1.54
C SER A 100 -5.71 6.41 -0.66
N GLN A 101 -5.40 6.34 0.63
CA GLN A 101 -5.63 7.38 1.65
C GLN A 101 -4.31 8.07 2.05
N ALA A 102 -3.42 8.29 1.09
CA ALA A 102 -2.20 9.05 1.34
C ALA A 102 -2.52 10.43 1.94
N ASN A 103 -1.65 10.94 2.82
CA ASN A 103 -1.93 12.18 3.54
C ASN A 103 -1.75 13.45 2.68
N SER A 104 -1.23 13.33 1.46
CA SER A 104 -1.04 14.44 0.52
C SER A 104 -0.91 13.94 -0.92
N PRO A 105 -1.11 14.81 -1.93
CA PRO A 105 -0.86 14.50 -3.34
C PRO A 105 0.55 13.93 -3.58
N ALA A 106 1.59 14.60 -3.07
CA ALA A 106 2.98 14.14 -3.23
C ALA A 106 3.24 12.78 -2.54
N ALA A 107 2.57 12.49 -1.43
CA ALA A 107 2.67 11.18 -0.79
C ALA A 107 1.99 10.09 -1.63
N PHE A 108 0.85 10.41 -2.25
CA PHE A 108 0.17 9.52 -3.17
C PHE A 108 1.00 9.23 -4.42
N GLU A 109 1.58 10.27 -5.02
CA GLU A 109 2.42 10.15 -6.23
C GLU A 109 3.62 9.23 -5.98
N ARG A 110 4.34 9.39 -4.86
CA ARG A 110 5.44 8.49 -4.46
C ARG A 110 4.97 7.07 -4.17
N GLU A 111 3.78 6.91 -3.60
CA GLU A 111 3.22 5.58 -3.35
C GLU A 111 2.89 4.87 -4.67
N ALA A 112 2.21 5.58 -5.56
CA ALA A 112 1.82 5.08 -6.88
C ALA A 112 3.05 4.83 -7.76
N GLU A 113 4.10 5.64 -7.70
CA GLU A 113 5.35 5.37 -8.42
C GLU A 113 5.97 4.02 -7.99
N ARG A 114 6.04 3.74 -6.68
CA ARG A 114 6.57 2.46 -6.17
C ARG A 114 5.73 1.25 -6.60
N VAL A 115 4.42 1.42 -6.79
CA VAL A 115 3.49 0.32 -7.10
C VAL A 115 3.32 0.13 -8.61
N LEU A 116 3.22 1.25 -9.35
CA LEU A 116 2.89 1.29 -10.77
C LEU A 116 4.13 1.43 -11.67
N GLY A 117 5.30 1.73 -11.09
CA GLY A 117 6.55 1.99 -11.80
C GLY A 117 6.60 3.37 -12.48
N SER A 118 5.59 4.21 -12.28
CA SER A 118 5.51 5.57 -12.81
C SER A 118 4.57 6.38 -11.94
N GLY A 119 4.99 7.58 -11.53
CA GLY A 119 4.17 8.51 -10.75
C GLY A 119 2.99 9.00 -11.59
N PRO A 120 1.74 8.92 -11.10
CA PRO A 120 0.58 9.45 -11.80
C PRO A 120 0.60 10.99 -11.72
N VAL A 121 0.07 11.65 -12.74
CA VAL A 121 -0.06 13.12 -12.76
C VAL A 121 -1.48 13.52 -12.38
N ALA A 122 -1.64 14.62 -11.64
CA ALA A 122 -2.95 15.14 -11.29
C ALA A 122 -3.75 15.48 -12.56
N ASP A 123 -4.99 15.02 -12.62
CA ASP A 123 -5.92 15.38 -13.68
C ASP A 123 -7.02 16.27 -13.11
N PRO A 124 -6.99 17.59 -13.39
CA PRO A 124 -8.04 18.49 -12.96
C PRO A 124 -9.37 18.23 -13.70
N GLU A 125 -9.33 17.56 -14.85
CA GLU A 125 -10.50 17.27 -15.67
C GLU A 125 -10.55 15.79 -16.10
N PRO A 126 -10.76 14.86 -15.15
CA PRO A 126 -10.92 13.45 -15.49
C PRO A 126 -12.13 13.26 -16.41
N PRO A 127 -12.14 12.21 -17.26
CA PRO A 127 -13.29 11.85 -18.08
C PRO A 127 -14.58 11.86 -17.25
N ALA A 128 -15.61 12.56 -17.75
CA ALA A 128 -16.80 12.89 -16.96
C ALA A 128 -17.49 11.64 -16.38
N ASP A 129 -17.64 10.59 -17.18
CA ASP A 129 -18.27 9.32 -16.76
C ASP A 129 -17.46 8.63 -15.66
N LEU A 130 -16.13 8.58 -15.81
CA LEU A 130 -15.24 8.01 -14.80
C LEU A 130 -15.33 8.79 -13.50
N ARG A 131 -15.28 10.12 -13.58
CA ARG A 131 -15.39 11.01 -12.43
C ARG A 131 -16.72 10.80 -11.70
N ALA A 132 -17.83 10.76 -12.43
CA ALA A 132 -19.16 10.57 -11.86
C ALA A 132 -19.28 9.21 -11.14
N GLU A 133 -18.89 8.11 -11.80
CA GLU A 133 -18.95 6.76 -11.22
C GLU A 133 -18.05 6.61 -9.99
N VAL A 134 -16.82 7.12 -10.03
CA VAL A 134 -15.87 7.07 -8.90
C VAL A 134 -16.37 7.90 -7.73
N MET A 135 -16.90 9.11 -8.00
CA MET A 135 -17.46 9.98 -6.97
C MET A 135 -18.68 9.34 -6.31
N HIS A 136 -19.60 8.78 -7.09
CA HIS A 136 -20.78 8.09 -6.58
C HIS A 136 -20.39 6.89 -5.72
N ALA A 137 -19.42 6.08 -6.17
CA ALA A 137 -18.96 4.92 -5.42
C ALA A 137 -18.27 5.28 -4.09
N ILE A 138 -17.46 6.33 -4.07
CA ILE A 138 -16.69 6.72 -2.88
C ILE A 138 -17.54 7.52 -1.89
N ARG A 139 -18.30 8.52 -2.37
CA ARG A 139 -19.09 9.41 -1.51
C ARG A 139 -20.37 8.77 -1.01
N ASP A 140 -21.08 8.08 -1.90
CA ASP A 140 -22.42 7.54 -1.61
C ASP A 140 -22.36 6.04 -1.28
N HIS A 141 -21.16 5.46 -1.23
CA HIS A 141 -20.93 4.02 -1.00
C HIS A 141 -21.68 3.13 -2.01
N ALA A 142 -21.93 3.66 -3.21
CA ALA A 142 -22.63 2.96 -4.26
C ALA A 142 -21.74 1.94 -4.99
N PRO A 143 -22.31 0.92 -5.65
CA PRO A 143 -21.53 0.02 -6.50
C PRO A 143 -20.88 0.75 -7.68
N TYR A 144 -19.55 0.65 -7.79
CA TYR A 144 -18.83 1.06 -8.98
C TYR A 144 -19.02 0.05 -10.12
N ARG A 145 -19.60 0.49 -11.25
CA ARG A 145 -19.93 -0.41 -12.38
C ARG A 145 -18.97 -0.31 -13.56
N GLY A 146 -18.15 0.75 -13.60
CA GLY A 146 -17.16 0.97 -14.66
C GLY A 146 -16.06 -0.11 -14.77
N PRO A 147 -15.22 -0.04 -15.81
CA PRO A 147 -14.05 -0.90 -15.93
C PRO A 147 -13.04 -0.62 -14.80
N VAL A 148 -12.24 -1.63 -14.45
CA VAL A 148 -11.10 -1.52 -13.54
C VAL A 148 -9.90 -2.20 -14.18
N ASP A 149 -8.72 -1.63 -13.97
CA ASP A 149 -7.48 -2.21 -14.45
C ASP A 149 -6.85 -3.09 -13.35
N LEU A 150 -6.85 -4.40 -13.58
CA LEU A 150 -6.24 -5.40 -12.69
C LEU A 150 -5.03 -6.07 -13.36
N SER A 151 -4.42 -5.43 -14.37
CA SER A 151 -3.29 -5.97 -15.13
C SER A 151 -2.08 -6.26 -14.24
N LEU A 152 -1.84 -5.42 -13.23
CA LEU A 152 -0.77 -5.58 -12.23
C LEU A 152 -1.11 -6.55 -11.10
N VAL A 153 -2.36 -7.03 -11.03
CA VAL A 153 -2.80 -7.97 -9.98
C VAL A 153 -2.54 -9.40 -10.42
N PRO A 154 -1.93 -10.26 -9.56
CA PRO A 154 -1.68 -11.65 -9.91
C PRO A 154 -2.98 -12.43 -10.21
N PRO A 155 -2.92 -13.53 -10.98
CA PRO A 155 -4.12 -14.17 -11.54
C PRO A 155 -5.15 -14.64 -10.51
N PHE A 156 -4.72 -15.20 -9.36
CA PHE A 156 -5.65 -15.67 -8.34
C PHE A 156 -6.35 -14.50 -7.64
N GLU A 157 -5.60 -13.50 -7.21
CA GLU A 157 -6.11 -12.27 -6.62
C GLU A 157 -7.06 -11.56 -7.57
N ARG A 158 -6.74 -11.49 -8.86
CA ARG A 158 -7.62 -10.93 -9.90
C ARG A 158 -8.96 -11.66 -9.94
N ALA A 159 -8.94 -13.00 -9.92
CA ALA A 159 -10.17 -13.80 -9.89
C ALA A 159 -11.00 -13.55 -8.62
N VAL A 160 -10.34 -13.42 -7.46
CA VAL A 160 -10.98 -13.03 -6.21
C VAL A 160 -11.65 -11.67 -6.34
N LEU A 161 -10.90 -10.64 -6.75
CA LEU A 161 -11.41 -9.26 -6.88
C LEU A 161 -12.60 -9.18 -7.85
N GLN A 162 -12.56 -9.92 -8.95
CA GLN A 162 -13.70 -10.04 -9.87
C GLN A 162 -14.92 -10.69 -9.20
N ALA A 163 -14.73 -11.73 -8.38
CA ALA A 163 -15.82 -12.32 -7.61
C ALA A 163 -16.39 -11.34 -6.58
N LEU A 164 -15.56 -10.51 -5.94
CA LEU A 164 -16.01 -9.50 -4.96
C LEU A 164 -16.94 -8.47 -5.60
N ARG A 165 -16.64 -8.02 -6.83
CA ARG A 165 -17.48 -7.06 -7.57
C ARG A 165 -18.91 -7.55 -7.82
N ARG A 166 -19.16 -8.85 -7.72
CA ARG A 166 -20.50 -9.46 -7.90
C ARG A 166 -21.33 -9.48 -6.62
N ILE A 167 -20.75 -9.13 -5.46
CA ILE A 167 -21.48 -9.08 -4.20
C ILE A 167 -22.26 -7.76 -4.16
N PRO A 168 -23.61 -7.77 -4.17
CA PRO A 168 -24.40 -6.53 -4.15
C PRO A 168 -24.34 -5.85 -2.77
N PRO A 169 -24.65 -4.54 -2.69
CA PRO A 169 -24.86 -3.86 -1.41
C PRO A 169 -25.85 -4.60 -0.53
N GLY A 170 -25.61 -4.57 0.79
CA GLY A 170 -26.48 -5.21 1.77
C GLY A 170 -26.30 -6.72 1.83
N GLN A 171 -25.42 -7.32 1.04
CA GLN A 171 -25.07 -8.73 1.13
C GLN A 171 -23.62 -8.92 1.54
N VAL A 172 -23.37 -9.99 2.31
CA VAL A 172 -22.03 -10.43 2.66
C VAL A 172 -21.75 -11.81 2.10
N ARG A 173 -20.46 -12.11 1.92
CA ARG A 173 -19.97 -13.48 1.68
C ARG A 173 -18.84 -13.80 2.64
N THR A 174 -18.68 -15.06 2.99
CA THR A 174 -17.51 -15.50 3.75
C THR A 174 -16.31 -15.71 2.84
N TYR A 175 -15.09 -15.63 3.39
CA TYR A 175 -13.88 -16.00 2.65
C TYR A 175 -13.96 -17.40 2.01
N GLY A 176 -14.59 -18.35 2.71
CA GLY A 176 -14.80 -19.71 2.21
C GLY A 176 -15.83 -19.81 1.08
N GLU A 177 -16.88 -18.98 1.10
CA GLU A 177 -17.86 -18.92 0.01
C GLU A 177 -17.22 -18.41 -1.29
N ILE A 178 -16.42 -17.34 -1.20
CA ILE A 178 -15.67 -16.84 -2.36
C ILE A 178 -14.70 -17.90 -2.87
N ALA A 179 -13.99 -18.59 -1.97
CA ALA A 179 -13.08 -19.67 -2.34
C ALA A 179 -13.80 -20.82 -3.08
N ARG A 180 -15.02 -21.19 -2.63
CA ARG A 180 -15.88 -22.17 -3.30
C ARG A 180 -16.34 -21.71 -4.68
N THR A 181 -16.77 -20.46 -4.82
CA THR A 181 -17.17 -19.90 -6.14
C THR A 181 -16.03 -19.95 -7.16
N LEU A 182 -14.78 -19.90 -6.70
CA LEU A 182 -13.59 -20.01 -7.55
C LEU A 182 -13.12 -21.46 -7.78
N GLY A 183 -13.87 -22.47 -7.33
CA GLY A 183 -13.48 -23.88 -7.43
C GLY A 183 -12.29 -24.26 -6.54
N LYS A 184 -11.96 -23.44 -5.52
CA LYS A 184 -10.82 -23.63 -4.62
C LYS A 184 -11.27 -23.62 -3.15
N PRO A 185 -12.05 -24.62 -2.68
CA PRO A 185 -12.70 -24.58 -1.36
C PRO A 185 -11.74 -24.42 -0.17
N SER A 186 -10.48 -24.85 -0.30
CA SER A 186 -9.44 -24.71 0.74
C SER A 186 -8.73 -23.34 0.75
N ALA A 187 -9.03 -22.44 -0.20
CA ALA A 187 -8.30 -21.19 -0.40
C ALA A 187 -8.81 -19.99 0.42
N ALA A 188 -9.62 -20.19 1.46
CA ALA A 188 -10.20 -19.10 2.25
C ALA A 188 -9.15 -18.11 2.81
N ARG A 189 -8.00 -18.60 3.29
CA ARG A 189 -6.90 -17.73 3.74
C ARG A 189 -6.31 -16.90 2.60
N ALA A 190 -6.13 -17.51 1.42
CA ALA A 190 -5.63 -16.81 0.24
C ALA A 190 -6.62 -15.75 -0.26
N VAL A 191 -7.93 -16.01 -0.19
CA VAL A 191 -8.97 -14.99 -0.43
C VAL A 191 -8.83 -13.83 0.56
N GLY A 192 -8.58 -14.12 1.84
CA GLY A 192 -8.29 -13.10 2.84
C GLY A 192 -7.09 -12.21 2.47
N THR A 193 -5.99 -12.80 2.03
CA THR A 193 -4.82 -12.07 1.53
C THR A 193 -5.15 -11.21 0.31
N ALA A 194 -5.92 -11.73 -0.65
CA ALA A 194 -6.36 -10.98 -1.82
C ALA A 194 -7.23 -9.77 -1.43
N CYS A 195 -8.13 -9.93 -0.45
CA CYS A 195 -8.93 -8.82 0.07
C CYS A 195 -8.08 -7.74 0.74
N ALA A 196 -7.06 -8.15 1.51
CA ALA A 196 -6.14 -7.23 2.18
C ALA A 196 -5.23 -6.47 1.20
N ARG A 197 -4.95 -7.06 0.05
CA ARG A 197 -4.15 -6.49 -1.04
C ARG A 197 -4.99 -5.91 -2.17
N ASN A 198 -6.29 -5.68 -1.94
CA ASN A 198 -7.14 -5.03 -2.92
C ASN A 198 -6.56 -3.65 -3.25
N PRO A 199 -6.12 -3.38 -4.50
CA PRO A 199 -5.59 -2.07 -4.88
C PRO A 199 -6.70 -1.03 -5.05
N LEU A 200 -7.97 -1.47 -5.09
CA LEU A 200 -9.14 -0.65 -5.36
C LEU A 200 -10.20 -0.80 -4.25
N PRO A 201 -9.90 -0.58 -2.96
CA PRO A 201 -10.95 -0.50 -1.94
C PRO A 201 -12.00 0.54 -2.33
N LEU A 202 -13.23 0.38 -1.82
CA LEU A 202 -14.44 1.16 -2.17
C LEU A 202 -14.98 0.87 -3.57
N LEU A 203 -14.14 0.82 -4.61
CA LEU A 203 -14.58 0.46 -5.97
C LEU A 203 -14.76 -1.06 -6.11
N ILE A 204 -13.88 -1.85 -5.48
CA ILE A 204 -14.02 -3.29 -5.31
C ILE A 204 -14.39 -3.56 -3.85
N PRO A 205 -15.58 -4.13 -3.57
CA PRO A 205 -16.19 -4.10 -2.25
C PRO A 205 -15.67 -5.20 -1.32
N CYS A 206 -14.37 -5.18 -0.98
CA CYS A 206 -13.78 -6.17 -0.07
C CYS A 206 -14.27 -6.05 1.39
N HIS A 207 -14.97 -4.96 1.75
CA HIS A 207 -15.68 -4.84 3.02
C HIS A 207 -16.87 -5.80 3.14
N ARG A 208 -17.44 -6.26 2.02
CA ARG A 208 -18.55 -7.24 1.98
C ARG A 208 -18.10 -8.69 2.24
N VAL A 209 -16.80 -8.93 2.43
CA VAL A 209 -16.27 -10.27 2.75
C VAL A 209 -15.95 -10.40 4.23
N VAL A 210 -16.55 -11.38 4.91
CA VAL A 210 -16.46 -11.55 6.36
C VAL A 210 -15.95 -12.94 6.75
N ARG A 211 -15.67 -13.14 8.04
CA ARG A 211 -15.32 -14.46 8.56
C ARG A 211 -16.58 -15.32 8.70
N SER A 212 -16.41 -16.64 8.72
CA SER A 212 -17.52 -17.59 8.89
C SER A 212 -18.12 -17.58 10.30
N ASP A 213 -17.41 -17.03 11.28
CA ASP A 213 -17.85 -16.89 12.67
C ASP A 213 -18.62 -15.58 12.92
N GLY A 214 -19.03 -14.87 11.86
CA GLY A 214 -19.72 -13.59 11.95
C GLY A 214 -18.83 -12.39 12.27
N LYS A 215 -17.57 -12.61 12.65
CA LYS A 215 -16.65 -11.53 12.99
C LYS A 215 -16.13 -10.84 11.72
N LEU A 216 -15.82 -9.56 11.86
CA LEU A 216 -15.21 -8.79 10.78
C LEU A 216 -13.70 -9.08 10.72
N GLY A 217 -13.21 -9.47 9.54
CA GLY A 217 -11.77 -9.48 9.25
C GLY A 217 -11.22 -8.06 9.03
N GLY A 218 -9.91 -7.94 8.89
CA GLY A 218 -9.23 -6.66 8.62
C GLY A 218 -9.71 -5.96 7.34
N TYR A 219 -9.36 -4.68 7.24
CA TYR A 219 -9.67 -3.82 6.10
C TYR A 219 -8.45 -2.93 5.83
N SER A 220 -8.13 -2.73 4.54
CA SER A 220 -6.87 -2.09 4.12
C SER A 220 -6.85 -0.58 4.30
N LEU A 221 -8.02 0.06 4.27
CA LEU A 221 -8.14 1.50 4.49
C LEU A 221 -7.91 1.88 5.96
N ARG A 222 -7.40 3.10 6.18
CA ARG A 222 -7.32 3.76 7.48
C ARG A 222 -8.69 3.74 8.15
N GLY A 223 -8.71 3.42 9.45
CA GLY A 223 -9.94 3.10 10.19
C GLY A 223 -10.24 1.60 10.24
N GLY A 224 -9.64 0.80 9.36
CA GLY A 224 -9.58 -0.66 9.47
C GLY A 224 -10.96 -1.30 9.67
N VAL A 225 -11.06 -2.18 10.67
CA VAL A 225 -12.30 -2.90 10.98
C VAL A 225 -13.46 -1.96 11.33
N ALA A 226 -13.19 -0.80 11.93
CA ALA A 226 -14.24 0.18 12.25
C ALA A 226 -14.86 0.77 10.98
N LEU A 227 -14.03 1.18 10.01
CA LEU A 227 -14.52 1.67 8.71
C LEU A 227 -15.29 0.57 7.96
N LYS A 228 -14.78 -0.67 7.97
CA LYS A 228 -15.48 -1.81 7.38
C LYS A 228 -16.88 -2.02 7.98
N ARG A 229 -17.02 -1.86 9.30
CA ARG A 229 -18.32 -1.93 9.99
C ARG A 229 -19.24 -0.81 9.52
N GLN A 230 -18.75 0.44 9.48
CA GLN A 230 -19.52 1.59 9.03
C GLN A 230 -20.05 1.42 7.60
N LEU A 231 -19.21 0.92 6.69
CA LEU A 231 -19.62 0.64 5.30
C LEU A 231 -20.71 -0.45 5.24
N LEU A 232 -20.57 -1.53 6.02
CA LEU A 232 -21.58 -2.58 6.10
C LEU A 232 -22.90 -2.08 6.72
N GLU A 233 -22.81 -1.18 7.69
CA GLU A 233 -23.96 -0.56 8.34
C GLU A 233 -24.72 0.36 7.39
N ALA A 234 -24.01 1.22 6.65
CA ALA A 234 -24.60 2.07 5.61
C ALA A 234 -25.30 1.26 4.52
N GLU A 235 -24.83 0.04 4.26
CA GLU A 235 -25.45 -0.89 3.32
C GLU A 235 -26.59 -1.74 3.92
N GLY A 236 -26.86 -1.65 5.23
CA GLY A 236 -27.87 -2.48 5.91
C GLY A 236 -27.46 -3.95 6.11
N ALA A 237 -26.17 -4.26 6.02
CA ALA A 237 -25.66 -5.64 5.99
C ALA A 237 -25.35 -6.24 7.38
N LEU A 238 -25.30 -5.44 8.46
CA LEU A 238 -24.89 -5.93 9.78
C LEU A 238 -25.83 -7.00 10.37
N ALA A 239 -27.14 -6.90 10.10
CA ALA A 239 -28.11 -7.90 10.54
C ALA A 239 -27.99 -9.24 9.79
N LEU A 240 -27.21 -9.28 8.70
CA LEU A 240 -27.03 -10.43 7.82
C LEU A 240 -25.67 -11.11 8.02
N LEU A 241 -24.92 -10.71 9.05
CA LEU A 241 -23.67 -11.39 9.40
C LEU A 241 -23.96 -12.83 9.84
N PRO A 242 -23.14 -13.81 9.41
CA PRO A 242 -23.32 -15.20 9.82
C PRO A 242 -23.34 -15.31 11.34
N LEU A 243 -24.35 -15.96 11.90
CA LEU A 243 -24.29 -16.42 13.29
C LEU A 243 -23.21 -17.49 13.34
N GLY A 244 -22.15 -17.26 14.13
CA GLY A 244 -21.03 -18.20 14.23
C GLY A 244 -21.55 -19.61 14.51
N ARG A 245 -21.16 -20.56 13.66
CA ARG A 245 -21.38 -21.99 13.91
C ARG A 245 -20.32 -22.54 14.85
#